data_AF-A0A2G8KJB7-F1
#
_entry.id   AF-A0A2G8KJB7-F1
#
_cell.length_a   1.000
_cell.length_b   1.000
_cell.length_c   1.000
_cell.angle_alpha   90.00
_cell.angle_beta   90.00
_cell.angle_gamma   90.00
#
_symmetry.space_group_name_H-M   'P 1'
#
loop_
_entity.id
_entity.type
_entity.pdbx_description
1 polymer ?
#
loop_
_entity_poly.entity_id
_entity_poly.type
_entity_poly.pdbx_seq_one_letter_code
_entity_poly.pdbx_strand_id
1 'polypeptide(L)'
;MDCKFESWPDHCVVSLGEELLEDGFSTEVENIQGDEWFEVMQAFTGIFGCGPATARKWYDLGHRTLDDIRRSEYSNLSIEQRKGLEHFTDLNTPVTRREAEKIHDIVKTEAERILPGVTVIMTGGFIRGKDSGHDVDFLISHPEEGREEELLAQLLQNLRAYLIYTDVQRNTYGEAPISVKRQSVMDHFERCFSIFKLPKDDNVATTSGVDEEQLEESSPPCKKLKTSGRSSGSTHGTSENEAK
;
A
#
# COMPACT_ATOMS: atom_id res chain seq x y z
N MET A 1 30.05 3.09 -0.33
CA MET A 1 29.36 4.27 0.18
C MET A 1 28.48 3.79 1.31
N ASP A 2 28.85 4.12 2.55
CA ASP A 2 28.16 3.63 3.75
C ASP A 2 26.92 4.50 3.99
N CYS A 3 25.74 4.03 3.58
CA CYS A 3 24.47 4.62 3.99
C CYS A 3 24.21 4.26 5.45
N LYS A 4 24.72 5.08 6.38
CA LYS A 4 24.37 5.00 7.79
C LYS A 4 23.02 5.67 8.01
N PHE A 5 22.01 4.86 8.30
CA PHE A 5 20.69 5.25 8.79
C PHE A 5 20.77 5.74 10.25
N GLU A 6 21.57 6.76 10.53
CA GLU A 6 21.66 7.38 11.87
C GLU A 6 21.03 8.78 11.80
N SER A 7 19.81 8.88 12.35
CA SER A 7 19.07 10.12 12.67
C SER A 7 19.12 11.23 11.61
N TRP A 8 18.04 11.43 10.86
CA TRP A 8 17.89 12.60 9.99
C TRP A 8 17.91 13.87 10.85
N PRO A 9 18.95 14.71 10.77
CA PRO A 9 18.93 15.99 11.44
C PRO A 9 17.93 16.92 10.74
N ASP A 10 17.24 17.78 11.50
CA ASP A 10 16.14 18.64 11.00
C ASP A 10 16.47 19.42 9.72
N HIS A 11 17.75 19.69 9.45
CA HIS A 11 18.19 20.37 8.24
C HIS A 11 17.98 19.56 6.94
N CYS A 12 18.01 18.22 6.98
CA CYS A 12 17.82 17.39 5.79
C CYS A 12 16.37 17.42 5.27
N VAL A 13 15.39 17.51 6.17
CA VAL A 13 13.97 17.63 5.78
C VAL A 13 13.67 19.01 5.22
N VAL A 14 14.30 20.05 5.79
CA VAL A 14 14.17 21.43 5.28
C VAL A 14 14.81 21.56 3.90
N SER A 15 16.02 21.03 3.69
CA SER A 15 16.68 21.08 2.38
C SER A 15 15.91 20.31 1.31
N LEU A 16 15.35 19.14 1.64
CA LEU A 16 14.47 18.39 0.74
C LEU A 16 13.24 19.22 0.34
N GLY A 17 12.64 19.92 1.31
CA GLY A 17 11.51 20.81 1.05
C GLY A 17 11.86 21.96 0.12
N GLU A 18 13.04 22.57 0.27
CA GLU A 18 13.53 23.65 -0.58
C GLU A 18 13.77 23.17 -2.02
N GLU A 19 14.48 22.04 -2.22
CA GLU A 19 14.72 21.45 -3.55
C GLU A 19 13.41 21.14 -4.29
N LEU A 20 12.44 20.54 -3.59
CA LEU A 20 11.13 20.23 -4.19
C LEU A 20 10.34 21.49 -4.57
N LEU A 21 10.52 22.60 -3.86
CA LEU A 21 9.84 23.86 -4.17
C LEU A 21 10.54 24.62 -5.33
N GLU A 22 11.87 24.55 -5.41
CA GLU A 22 12.66 25.25 -6.42
C GLU A 22 12.71 24.49 -7.75
N ASP A 23 13.07 23.21 -7.71
CA ASP A 23 13.36 22.40 -8.90
C ASP A 23 12.23 21.42 -9.25
N GLY A 24 11.33 21.14 -8.29
CA GLY A 24 10.24 20.16 -8.45
C GLY A 24 10.66 18.70 -8.27
N PHE A 25 11.94 18.44 -8.01
CA PHE A 25 12.51 17.12 -7.73
C PHE A 25 13.65 17.25 -6.71
N SER A 26 14.08 16.13 -6.12
CA SER A 26 15.25 16.09 -5.24
C SER A 26 16.27 15.10 -5.76
N THR A 27 17.51 15.57 -5.93
CA THR A 27 18.59 14.74 -6.47
C THR A 27 18.89 13.55 -5.54
N GLU A 28 18.76 13.73 -4.23
CA GLU A 28 18.92 12.64 -3.26
C GLU A 28 17.88 11.54 -3.46
N VAL A 29 16.61 11.92 -3.63
CA VAL A 29 15.51 10.98 -3.85
C VAL A 29 15.69 10.22 -5.17
N GLU A 30 16.04 10.92 -6.24
CA GLU A 30 16.30 10.30 -7.55
C GLU A 30 17.46 9.29 -7.48
N ASN A 31 18.54 9.65 -6.77
CA ASN A 31 19.68 8.74 -6.59
C ASN A 31 19.29 7.47 -5.81
N ILE A 32 18.47 7.60 -4.77
CA ILE A 32 17.97 6.44 -4.00
C ILE A 32 17.05 5.58 -4.87
N GLN A 33 16.19 6.20 -5.68
CA GLN A 33 15.27 5.47 -6.55
C GLN A 33 16.00 4.68 -7.65
N GLY A 34 17.15 5.19 -8.13
CA GLY A 34 18.00 4.50 -9.12
C GLY A 34 19.07 3.57 -8.52
N ASP A 35 19.10 3.39 -7.20
CA ASP A 35 20.10 2.55 -6.53
C ASP A 35 19.69 1.07 -6.55
N GLU A 36 20.58 0.20 -7.03
CA GLU A 36 20.36 -1.26 -7.12
C GLU A 36 20.01 -1.85 -5.75
N TRP A 37 20.67 -1.40 -4.68
CA TRP A 37 20.39 -1.91 -3.35
C TRP A 37 18.96 -1.57 -2.94
N PHE A 38 18.50 -0.34 -3.17
CA PHE A 38 17.12 0.05 -2.87
C PHE A 38 16.10 -0.77 -3.67
N GLU A 39 16.31 -0.95 -4.98
CA GLU A 39 15.43 -1.77 -5.83
C GLU A 39 15.33 -3.22 -5.33
N VAL A 40 16.45 -3.85 -5.01
CA VAL A 40 16.49 -5.24 -4.54
C VAL A 40 15.85 -5.37 -3.15
N MET A 41 16.12 -4.42 -2.25
CA MET A 41 15.53 -4.41 -0.93
C MET A 41 14.01 -4.30 -1.02
N GLN A 42 13.48 -3.40 -1.86
CA GLN A 42 12.04 -3.27 -2.10
C GLN A 42 11.43 -4.56 -2.66
N ALA A 43 12.09 -5.19 -3.63
CA ALA A 43 11.63 -6.45 -4.19
C ALA A 43 11.59 -7.57 -3.13
N PHE A 44 12.60 -7.68 -2.28
CA PHE A 44 12.67 -8.71 -1.24
C PHE A 44 11.70 -8.46 -0.09
N THR A 45 11.54 -7.21 0.37
CA THR A 45 10.57 -6.87 1.42
C THR A 45 9.12 -6.92 0.94
N GLY A 46 8.89 -6.91 -0.37
CA GLY A 46 7.57 -7.19 -0.96
C GLY A 46 7.14 -8.66 -0.81
N ILE A 47 8.04 -9.59 -0.43
CA ILE A 47 7.66 -10.98 -0.14
C ILE A 47 7.01 -11.03 1.24
N PHE A 48 5.76 -11.47 1.32
CA PHE A 48 5.09 -11.70 2.61
C PHE A 48 5.92 -12.63 3.52
N GLY A 49 6.14 -12.23 4.78
CA GLY A 49 7.04 -12.92 5.71
C GLY A 49 8.54 -12.56 5.56
N CYS A 50 8.88 -11.57 4.71
CA CYS A 50 10.23 -11.05 4.56
C CYS A 50 10.34 -9.61 5.07
N GLY A 51 10.95 -9.44 6.25
CA GLY A 51 11.30 -8.13 6.77
C GLY A 51 12.67 -7.63 6.30
N PRO A 52 13.06 -6.39 6.64
CA PRO A 52 14.33 -5.78 6.23
C PRO A 52 15.57 -6.62 6.59
N ALA A 53 15.55 -7.30 7.75
CA ALA A 53 16.66 -8.16 8.17
C ALA A 53 16.85 -9.38 7.24
N THR A 54 15.75 -10.02 6.83
CA THR A 54 15.79 -11.15 5.90
C THR A 54 16.21 -10.70 4.50
N ALA A 55 15.63 -9.60 4.01
CA ALA A 55 16.01 -9.00 2.73
C ALA A 55 17.49 -8.65 2.69
N ARG A 56 18.02 -8.03 3.75
CA ARG A 56 19.44 -7.69 3.86
C ARG A 56 20.32 -8.94 3.82
N LYS A 57 19.96 -9.98 4.57
CA LYS A 57 20.68 -11.27 4.55
C LYS A 57 20.76 -11.84 3.14
N TRP A 58 19.66 -11.85 2.38
CA TRP A 58 19.67 -12.34 1.01
C TRP A 58 20.49 -11.48 0.07
N TYR A 59 20.44 -10.16 0.24
CA TYR A 59 21.28 -9.23 -0.52
C TYR A 59 22.78 -9.49 -0.27
N ASP A 60 23.17 -9.67 0.99
CA ASP A 60 24.55 -9.94 1.41
C ASP A 60 25.04 -11.32 0.90
N LEU A 61 24.12 -12.27 0.68
CA LEU A 61 24.40 -13.56 0.02
C LEU A 61 24.53 -13.45 -1.52
N GLY A 62 24.35 -12.25 -2.07
CA GLY A 62 24.48 -11.98 -3.51
C GLY A 62 23.20 -12.18 -4.31
N HIS A 63 22.05 -12.41 -3.66
CA HIS A 63 20.78 -12.49 -4.37
C HIS A 63 20.33 -11.09 -4.82
N ARG A 64 19.79 -11.00 -6.03
CA ARG A 64 19.29 -9.74 -6.60
C ARG A 64 17.85 -9.84 -7.11
N THR A 65 17.37 -11.06 -7.36
CA THR A 65 16.05 -11.30 -7.96
C THR A 65 15.22 -12.29 -7.15
N LEU A 66 13.90 -12.22 -7.31
CA LEU A 66 12.99 -13.21 -6.72
C LEU A 66 13.31 -14.64 -7.18
N ASP A 67 13.81 -14.79 -8.41
CA ASP A 67 14.19 -16.09 -8.95
C ASP A 67 15.46 -16.66 -8.30
N ASP A 68 16.38 -15.82 -7.82
CA ASP A 68 17.50 -16.28 -7.01
C ASP A 68 17.00 -16.92 -5.72
N ILE A 69 16.00 -16.29 -5.08
CA ILE A 69 15.36 -16.84 -3.88
C ILE A 69 14.66 -18.17 -4.19
N ARG A 70 13.93 -18.26 -5.31
CA ARG A 70 13.26 -19.50 -5.75
C ARG A 70 14.24 -20.65 -6.01
N ARG A 71 15.44 -20.36 -6.51
CA ARG A 71 16.43 -21.39 -6.84
C ARG A 71 17.30 -21.79 -5.65
N SER A 72 17.73 -20.81 -4.85
CA SER A 72 18.78 -21.01 -3.85
C SER A 72 18.25 -21.19 -2.43
N GLU A 73 17.14 -20.54 -2.07
CA GLU A 73 16.67 -20.47 -0.68
C GLU A 73 15.34 -21.20 -0.45
N TYR A 74 14.66 -21.68 -1.50
CA TYR A 74 13.30 -22.20 -1.42
C TYR A 74 13.06 -23.26 -0.33
N SER A 75 14.02 -24.15 -0.09
CA SER A 75 13.94 -25.17 0.97
C SER A 75 14.01 -24.60 2.39
N ASN A 76 14.61 -23.42 2.56
CA ASN A 76 14.84 -22.76 3.85
C ASN A 76 13.76 -21.73 4.18
N LEU A 77 12.87 -21.43 3.22
CA LEU A 77 11.81 -20.45 3.38
C LEU A 77 10.74 -20.91 4.38
N SER A 78 10.31 -19.98 5.24
CA SER A 78 9.13 -20.17 6.07
C SER A 78 7.89 -20.41 5.20
N ILE A 79 6.80 -20.92 5.79
CA ILE A 79 5.54 -21.12 5.06
C ILE A 79 5.03 -19.77 4.51
N GLU A 80 5.11 -18.71 5.31
CA GLU A 80 4.78 -17.34 4.93
C GLU A 80 5.58 -16.90 3.71
N GLN A 81 6.90 -17.04 3.75
CA GLN A 81 7.79 -16.64 2.67
C GLN A 81 7.52 -17.42 1.38
N ARG A 82 7.23 -18.73 1.49
CA ARG A 82 6.84 -19.54 0.32
C ARG A 82 5.54 -19.04 -0.28
N LYS A 83 4.53 -18.77 0.54
CA LYS A 83 3.24 -18.23 0.08
C LYS A 83 3.37 -16.81 -0.47
N GLY A 84 4.20 -15.98 0.15
CA GLY A 84 4.56 -14.65 -0.33
C GLY A 84 5.23 -14.68 -1.70
N LEU A 85 6.07 -15.69 -1.97
CA LEU A 85 6.76 -15.86 -3.24
C LEU A 85 5.88 -16.48 -4.33
N GLU A 86 4.96 -17.38 -3.95
CA GLU A 86 3.95 -18.01 -4.82
C GLU A 86 2.91 -16.99 -5.30
N HIS A 87 2.46 -16.11 -4.41
CA HIS A 87 1.42 -15.10 -4.68
C HIS A 87 1.96 -13.68 -4.74
N PHE A 88 3.26 -13.51 -5.03
CA PHE A 88 3.96 -12.22 -4.94
C PHE A 88 3.24 -11.09 -5.70
N THR A 89 2.85 -11.33 -6.95
CA THR A 89 2.19 -10.32 -7.79
C THR A 89 0.85 -9.89 -7.20
N ASP A 90 0.01 -10.83 -6.78
CA ASP A 90 -1.32 -10.52 -6.24
C ASP A 90 -1.20 -9.81 -4.88
N LEU A 91 -0.26 -10.22 -4.01
CA LEU A 91 -0.06 -9.61 -2.69
C LEU A 91 0.57 -8.21 -2.75
N ASN A 92 1.32 -7.89 -3.83
CA ASN A 92 1.85 -6.55 -4.06
C ASN A 92 0.92 -5.68 -4.92
N THR A 93 -0.19 -6.22 -5.41
CA THR A 93 -1.23 -5.45 -6.08
C THR A 93 -2.13 -4.81 -5.01
N PRO A 94 -2.35 -3.49 -5.02
CA PRO A 94 -3.21 -2.85 -4.04
C PRO A 94 -4.63 -3.42 -4.06
N VAL A 95 -5.15 -3.78 -2.89
CA VAL A 95 -6.53 -4.20 -2.70
C VAL A 95 -7.43 -2.99 -2.90
N THR A 96 -8.42 -3.10 -3.78
CA THR A 96 -9.41 -2.04 -4.01
C THR A 96 -10.49 -2.04 -2.92
N ARG A 97 -11.14 -0.89 -2.72
CA ARG A 97 -12.28 -0.79 -1.80
C ARG A 97 -13.38 -1.80 -2.11
N ARG A 98 -13.67 -2.03 -3.39
CA ARG A 98 -14.66 -3.03 -3.83
C ARG A 98 -14.28 -4.45 -3.42
N GLU A 99 -13.00 -4.82 -3.52
CA GLU A 99 -12.52 -6.14 -3.07
C GLU A 99 -12.57 -6.24 -1.54
N ALA A 100 -12.20 -5.18 -0.83
CA ALA A 100 -12.31 -5.12 0.63
C ALA A 100 -13.76 -5.31 1.10
N GLU A 101 -14.73 -4.65 0.45
CA GLU A 101 -16.16 -4.78 0.73
C GLU A 101 -16.68 -6.20 0.46
N LYS A 102 -16.24 -6.85 -0.63
CA LYS A 102 -16.59 -8.25 -0.89
C LYS A 102 -16.06 -9.20 0.18
N ILE A 103 -14.80 -9.02 0.60
CA ILE A 103 -14.21 -9.85 1.67
C ILE A 103 -14.97 -9.61 2.97
N HIS A 104 -15.27 -8.35 3.29
CA HIS A 104 -16.08 -7.98 4.45
C HIS A 104 -17.42 -8.71 4.45
N ASP A 105 -18.16 -8.70 3.34
CA ASP A 105 -19.49 -9.31 3.27
C ASP A 105 -19.44 -10.83 3.45
N ILE A 106 -18.42 -11.49 2.91
CA ILE A 106 -18.18 -12.93 3.11
C ILE A 106 -17.93 -13.21 4.60
N VAL A 107 -17.01 -12.46 5.21
CA VAL A 107 -16.64 -12.62 6.63
C VAL A 107 -17.82 -12.32 7.55
N LYS A 108 -18.54 -11.22 7.31
CA LYS A 108 -19.69 -10.80 8.09
C LYS A 108 -20.83 -11.80 8.02
N THR A 109 -21.17 -12.27 6.81
CA THR A 109 -22.23 -13.26 6.62
C THR A 109 -21.92 -14.56 7.37
N GLU A 110 -20.68 -15.03 7.30
CA GLU A 110 -20.29 -16.26 7.97
C GLU A 110 -20.20 -16.09 9.49
N ALA A 111 -19.67 -14.95 9.97
CA ALA A 111 -19.63 -14.64 11.39
C ALA A 111 -21.05 -14.56 11.98
N GLU A 112 -22.00 -13.89 11.31
CA GLU A 112 -23.40 -13.80 11.76
C GLU A 112 -24.10 -15.16 11.79
N ARG A 113 -23.72 -16.08 10.89
CA ARG A 113 -24.23 -17.45 10.86
C ARG A 113 -23.73 -18.27 12.05
N ILE A 114 -22.48 -18.07 12.46
CA ILE A 114 -21.86 -18.75 13.60
C ILE A 114 -22.39 -18.18 14.93
N LEU A 115 -22.39 -16.84 15.04
CA LEU A 115 -22.75 -16.12 16.26
C LEU A 115 -23.72 -14.96 15.92
N PRO A 116 -25.04 -15.18 16.04
CA PRO A 116 -26.02 -14.13 15.84
C PRO A 116 -25.79 -12.96 16.80
N GLY A 117 -25.80 -11.73 16.27
CA GLY A 117 -25.52 -10.51 17.04
C GLY A 117 -24.04 -10.09 17.06
N VAL A 118 -23.16 -10.83 16.38
CA VAL A 118 -21.76 -10.42 16.19
C VAL A 118 -21.67 -9.10 15.40
N THR A 119 -20.69 -8.30 15.76
CA THR A 119 -20.29 -7.09 15.03
C THR A 119 -18.99 -7.37 14.30
N VAL A 120 -18.99 -7.15 12.98
CA VAL A 120 -17.79 -7.19 12.13
C VAL A 120 -17.61 -5.79 11.54
N ILE A 121 -16.47 -5.17 11.83
CA ILE A 121 -16.14 -3.81 11.39
C ILE A 121 -14.85 -3.87 10.57
N MET A 122 -14.89 -3.38 9.34
CA MET A 122 -13.67 -3.08 8.58
C MET A 122 -12.93 -1.92 9.25
N THR A 123 -11.61 -2.04 9.41
CA THR A 123 -10.76 -1.03 10.07
C THR A 123 -9.60 -0.61 9.16
N GLY A 124 -8.43 -0.29 9.70
CA GLY A 124 -7.24 -0.03 8.90
C GLY A 124 -7.33 1.22 8.00
N GLY A 125 -6.68 1.14 6.84
CA GLY A 125 -6.62 2.24 5.87
C GLY A 125 -7.98 2.62 5.26
N PHE A 126 -8.87 1.65 5.08
CA PHE A 126 -10.13 1.85 4.36
C PHE A 126 -11.14 2.72 5.11
N ILE A 127 -11.14 2.68 6.45
CA ILE A 127 -11.98 3.59 7.26
C ILE A 127 -11.48 5.04 7.22
N ARG A 128 -10.21 5.26 6.85
CA ARG A 128 -9.63 6.61 6.67
C ARG A 128 -9.93 7.20 5.28
N GLY A 129 -10.78 6.55 4.49
CA GLY A 129 -11.17 7.01 3.16
C GLY A 129 -10.20 6.63 2.04
N LYS A 130 -9.30 5.65 2.26
CA LYS A 130 -8.49 5.11 1.16
C LYS A 130 -9.35 4.30 0.20
N ASP A 131 -9.16 4.53 -1.10
CA ASP A 131 -9.77 3.73 -2.17
C ASP A 131 -9.01 2.42 -2.44
N SER A 132 -7.75 2.34 -1.99
CA SER A 132 -6.93 1.13 -2.05
C SER A 132 -5.97 0.99 -0.86
N GLY A 133 -5.59 -0.24 -0.54
CA GLY A 133 -4.70 -0.59 0.58
C GLY A 133 -3.82 -1.80 0.29
N HIS A 134 -2.92 -2.12 1.21
CA HIS A 134 -2.11 -3.35 1.14
C HIS A 134 -2.86 -4.57 1.68
N ASP A 135 -3.72 -4.36 2.68
CA ASP A 135 -4.44 -5.37 3.43
C ASP A 135 -5.84 -4.86 3.84
N VAL A 136 -6.67 -5.78 4.31
CA VAL A 136 -8.01 -5.49 4.82
C VAL A 136 -8.09 -5.98 6.26
N ASP A 137 -8.23 -5.03 7.18
CA ASP A 137 -8.29 -5.30 8.62
C ASP A 137 -9.74 -5.41 9.10
N PHE A 138 -10.04 -6.41 9.93
CA PHE A 138 -11.35 -6.57 10.57
C PHE A 138 -11.22 -6.58 12.08
N LEU A 139 -12.10 -5.83 12.75
CA LEU A 139 -12.38 -5.97 14.17
C LEU A 139 -13.69 -6.73 14.33
N ILE A 140 -13.66 -7.83 15.08
CA ILE A 140 -14.81 -8.69 15.35
C ILE A 140 -15.08 -8.69 16.85
N SER A 141 -16.33 -8.48 17.25
CA SER A 141 -16.73 -8.42 18.66
C SER A 141 -18.21 -8.81 18.85
N HIS A 142 -18.62 -9.01 20.10
CA HIS A 142 -20.01 -9.30 20.48
C HIS A 142 -20.41 -8.42 21.68
N PRO A 143 -21.68 -7.95 21.76
CA PRO A 143 -22.11 -7.06 22.84
C PRO A 143 -22.11 -7.71 24.24
N GLU A 144 -22.23 -9.03 24.30
CA GLU A 144 -22.05 -9.83 25.51
C GLU A 144 -20.63 -10.40 25.53
N GLU A 145 -19.86 -10.06 26.55
CA GLU A 145 -18.46 -10.47 26.74
C GLU A 145 -18.32 -12.01 26.86
N GLY A 146 -17.26 -12.56 26.25
CA GLY A 146 -16.94 -13.98 26.27
C GLY A 146 -17.70 -14.81 25.22
N ARG A 147 -18.68 -14.23 24.52
CA ARG A 147 -19.41 -14.91 23.45
C ARG A 147 -18.61 -15.00 22.16
N GLU A 148 -17.64 -14.12 21.98
CA GLU A 148 -16.68 -14.13 20.88
C GLU A 148 -15.61 -15.22 21.00
N GLU A 149 -15.49 -15.88 22.15
CA GLU A 149 -14.56 -17.01 22.32
C GLU A 149 -14.83 -18.10 21.28
N GLU A 150 -13.76 -18.67 20.71
CA GLU A 150 -13.79 -19.68 19.64
C GLU A 150 -14.37 -19.22 18.29
N LEU A 151 -14.95 -18.02 18.20
CA LEU A 151 -15.53 -17.51 16.96
C LEU A 151 -14.49 -17.48 15.83
N LEU A 152 -13.28 -17.01 16.11
CA LEU A 152 -12.21 -16.95 15.11
C LEU A 152 -11.86 -18.34 14.57
N ALA A 153 -11.72 -19.33 15.45
CA ALA A 153 -11.43 -20.71 15.06
C ALA A 153 -12.52 -21.31 14.16
N GLN A 154 -13.80 -21.09 14.51
CA GLN A 154 -14.94 -21.56 13.72
C GLN A 154 -15.04 -20.83 12.38
N LEU A 155 -14.80 -19.52 12.36
CA LEU A 155 -14.82 -18.69 11.16
C LEU A 155 -13.73 -19.15 10.17
N LEU A 156 -12.51 -19.37 10.65
CA LEU A 156 -11.40 -19.87 9.82
C LEU A 156 -11.69 -21.27 9.26
N GLN A 157 -12.33 -22.14 10.06
CA GLN A 157 -12.73 -23.46 9.59
C GLN A 157 -13.76 -23.39 8.46
N ASN A 158 -14.76 -22.52 8.58
CA ASN A 158 -15.84 -22.39 7.60
C ASN A 158 -15.37 -21.64 6.34
N LEU A 159 -14.43 -20.70 6.48
CA LEU A 159 -13.85 -19.94 5.37
C LEU A 159 -12.66 -20.64 4.70
N ARG A 160 -12.28 -21.86 5.10
CA ARG A 160 -11.10 -22.58 4.56
C ARG A 160 -10.97 -22.62 3.04
N ALA A 161 -12.09 -22.58 2.30
CA ALA A 161 -12.08 -22.58 0.83
C ALA A 161 -11.54 -21.27 0.23
N TYR A 162 -11.62 -20.17 1.00
CA TYR A 162 -11.10 -18.86 0.67
C TYR A 162 -9.73 -18.59 1.28
N LEU A 163 -9.17 -19.46 2.12
CA LEU A 163 -7.93 -19.18 2.85
C LEU A 163 -6.77 -20.00 2.29
N ILE A 164 -5.77 -19.31 1.74
CA ILE A 164 -4.54 -19.94 1.22
C ILE A 164 -3.50 -20.12 2.33
N TYR A 165 -3.51 -19.22 3.29
CA TYR A 165 -2.62 -19.19 4.44
C TYR A 165 -3.36 -18.55 5.61
N THR A 166 -3.08 -19.05 6.81
CA THR A 166 -3.55 -18.48 8.07
C THR A 166 -2.51 -18.75 9.16
N ASP A 167 -2.13 -17.72 9.90
CA ASP A 167 -1.48 -17.82 11.21
C ASP A 167 -2.41 -17.25 12.27
N VAL A 168 -2.54 -17.95 13.41
CA VAL A 168 -3.44 -17.57 14.49
C VAL A 168 -2.63 -17.33 15.75
N GLN A 169 -2.81 -16.15 16.34
CA GLN A 169 -2.21 -15.77 17.60
C GLN A 169 -3.31 -15.70 18.65
N ARG A 170 -3.14 -16.52 19.69
CA ARG A 170 -4.12 -16.66 20.76
C ARG A 170 -4.21 -15.38 21.59
N ASN A 171 -5.37 -15.17 22.18
CA ASN A 171 -5.57 -14.14 23.18
C ASN A 171 -4.59 -14.33 24.36
N THR A 172 -3.83 -13.28 24.66
CA THR A 172 -2.92 -13.19 25.81
C THR A 172 -3.31 -12.03 26.74
N TYR A 173 -4.45 -11.40 26.48
CA TYR A 173 -5.00 -10.36 27.32
C TYR A 173 -5.31 -10.93 28.70
N GLY A 174 -4.92 -10.19 29.72
CA GLY A 174 -5.28 -10.47 31.09
C GLY A 174 -5.50 -9.15 31.80
N GLU A 175 -6.39 -9.14 32.79
CA GLU A 175 -6.78 -7.95 33.57
C GLU A 175 -5.61 -7.32 34.36
N ALA A 176 -4.44 -7.96 34.39
CA ALA A 176 -3.27 -7.44 35.05
C ALA A 176 -2.80 -6.12 34.39
N PRO A 177 -2.43 -5.10 35.20
CA PRO A 177 -2.00 -3.81 34.66
C PRO A 177 -0.84 -3.99 33.69
N ILE A 178 -0.91 -3.30 32.54
CA ILE A 178 0.12 -3.32 31.51
C ILE A 178 1.44 -2.86 32.13
N SER A 179 2.36 -3.81 32.36
CA SER A 179 3.71 -3.49 32.82
C SER A 179 4.47 -2.74 31.73
N VAL A 180 5.22 -1.71 32.10
CA VAL A 180 6.04 -0.86 31.21
C VAL A 180 7.01 -1.67 30.34
N LYS A 181 7.36 -2.91 30.73
CA LYS A 181 8.21 -3.83 29.95
C LYS A 181 7.49 -4.57 28.81
N ARG A 182 6.16 -4.44 28.67
CA ARG A 182 5.35 -5.11 27.62
C ARG A 182 5.15 -4.28 26.35
N GLN A 183 5.81 -3.13 26.22
CA GLN A 183 5.59 -2.15 25.14
C GLN A 183 5.82 -2.65 23.70
N SER A 184 6.45 -3.81 23.49
CA SER A 184 6.77 -4.28 22.12
C SER A 184 5.63 -5.01 21.40
N VAL A 185 4.54 -5.36 22.10
CA VAL A 185 3.40 -6.07 21.50
C VAL A 185 2.22 -5.10 21.44
N MET A 186 1.78 -4.75 20.22
CA MET A 186 0.77 -3.70 20.00
C MET A 186 -0.62 -4.06 20.54
N ASP A 187 -0.99 -5.33 20.53
CA ASP A 187 -2.28 -5.82 21.03
C ASP A 187 -2.16 -7.27 21.55
N HIS A 188 -3.01 -7.60 22.52
CA HIS A 188 -3.03 -8.90 23.19
C HIS A 188 -4.25 -9.75 22.85
N PHE A 189 -5.13 -9.26 21.99
CA PHE A 189 -6.36 -9.94 21.60
C PHE A 189 -6.07 -11.16 20.71
N GLU A 190 -7.08 -12.03 20.56
CA GLU A 190 -7.01 -13.07 19.55
C GLU A 190 -6.97 -12.45 18.15
N ARG A 191 -6.05 -12.89 17.30
CA ARG A 191 -5.89 -12.37 15.94
C ARG A 191 -5.42 -13.44 14.97
N CYS A 192 -5.68 -13.22 13.68
CA CYS A 192 -5.08 -14.03 12.62
C CYS A 192 -4.56 -13.18 11.47
N PHE A 193 -3.49 -13.66 10.83
CA PHE A 193 -3.01 -13.14 9.55
C PHE A 193 -3.34 -14.16 8.47
N SER A 194 -4.06 -13.75 7.43
CA SER A 194 -4.50 -14.67 6.38
C SER A 194 -4.30 -14.11 4.98
N ILE A 195 -4.03 -15.01 4.02
CA ILE A 195 -4.08 -14.71 2.60
C ILE A 195 -5.44 -15.18 2.07
N PHE A 196 -6.28 -14.22 1.69
CA PHE A 196 -7.64 -14.45 1.24
C PHE A 196 -7.70 -14.58 -0.29
N LYS A 197 -8.20 -15.71 -0.77
CA LYS A 197 -8.47 -15.99 -2.17
C LYS A 197 -9.85 -15.46 -2.54
N LEU A 198 -9.89 -14.28 -3.14
CA LEU A 198 -11.13 -13.73 -3.69
C LEU A 198 -11.36 -14.29 -5.11
N PRO A 199 -12.52 -14.89 -5.42
CA PRO A 199 -12.88 -15.24 -6.79
C PRO A 199 -12.91 -13.98 -7.66
N LYS A 200 -12.24 -14.01 -8.82
CA LYS A 200 -12.36 -12.94 -9.81
C LYS A 200 -13.74 -13.08 -10.48
N ASP A 201 -14.42 -11.96 -10.69
CA ASP A 201 -15.64 -11.97 -11.50
C ASP A 201 -15.21 -12.26 -12.94
N ASP A 202 -15.43 -13.48 -13.41
CA ASP A 202 -15.21 -13.85 -14.81
C ASP A 202 -16.29 -13.18 -15.68
N ASN A 203 -16.26 -11.85 -15.87
CA ASN A 203 -17.03 -11.12 -16.88
C ASN A 203 -16.62 -9.63 -16.95
N VAL A 204 -15.60 -9.34 -17.76
CA VAL A 204 -15.57 -8.10 -18.55
C VAL A 204 -15.17 -8.48 -19.96
N ALA A 205 -16.16 -8.96 -20.72
CA ALA A 205 -16.08 -8.94 -22.18
C ALA A 205 -16.13 -7.47 -22.61
N THR A 206 -15.03 -7.00 -23.19
CA THR A 206 -14.91 -5.71 -23.85
C THR A 206 -16.02 -5.58 -24.91
N THR A 207 -17.04 -4.80 -24.61
CA THR A 207 -17.98 -4.26 -25.59
C THR A 207 -17.82 -2.75 -25.58
N SER A 208 -16.79 -2.28 -26.28
CA SER A 208 -16.67 -0.89 -26.70
C SER A 208 -17.67 -0.67 -27.84
N GLY A 209 -18.80 -0.06 -27.51
CA GLY A 209 -19.81 0.37 -28.47
C GLY A 209 -20.82 1.24 -27.75
N VAL A 210 -20.52 2.52 -27.59
CA VAL A 210 -21.50 3.53 -27.24
C VAL A 210 -21.41 4.62 -28.29
N ASP A 211 -22.53 4.78 -28.98
CA ASP A 211 -22.82 5.77 -30.01
C ASP A 211 -22.66 7.20 -29.50
N GLU A 212 -22.12 8.07 -30.36
CA GLU A 212 -22.07 9.52 -30.15
C GLU A 212 -23.49 10.11 -30.22
N GLU A 213 -23.97 10.68 -29.12
CA GLU A 213 -25.10 11.60 -29.13
C GLU A 213 -24.62 13.00 -28.74
N GLN A 214 -24.80 13.94 -29.68
CA GLN A 214 -24.39 15.33 -29.60
C GLN A 214 -25.34 16.13 -28.68
N LEU A 215 -24.77 16.94 -27.78
CA LEU A 215 -25.45 18.11 -27.20
C LEU A 215 -24.47 19.29 -27.11
N GLU A 216 -24.61 20.23 -28.04
CA GLU A 216 -24.15 21.60 -27.89
C GLU A 216 -25.23 22.43 -27.18
N GLU A 217 -24.89 23.15 -26.10
CA GLU A 217 -25.28 24.57 -25.94
C GLU A 217 -24.49 25.32 -24.83
N SER A 218 -23.59 26.19 -25.30
CA SER A 218 -23.38 27.62 -24.94
C SER A 218 -23.07 28.14 -23.51
N SER A 219 -21.79 28.56 -23.36
CA SER A 219 -21.26 29.90 -22.92
C SER A 219 -21.33 30.37 -21.43
N PRO A 220 -20.46 31.32 -20.95
CA PRO A 220 -19.45 32.16 -21.64
C PRO A 220 -18.01 32.20 -20.98
N PRO A 221 -17.01 32.86 -21.62
CA PRO A 221 -15.59 32.71 -21.30
C PRO A 221 -15.03 33.71 -20.27
N CYS A 222 -14.06 33.25 -19.48
CA CYS A 222 -13.34 34.02 -18.48
C CYS A 222 -12.32 35.00 -19.12
N LYS A 223 -12.32 36.24 -18.63
CA LYS A 223 -11.65 37.41 -19.22
C LYS A 223 -10.12 37.35 -19.08
N LYS A 224 -9.40 37.53 -20.20
CA LYS A 224 -7.95 37.85 -20.22
C LYS A 224 -7.73 39.29 -19.73
N LEU A 225 -6.87 39.47 -18.73
CA LEU A 225 -6.36 40.79 -18.34
C LEU A 225 -5.44 41.34 -19.45
N LYS A 226 -5.76 42.55 -19.93
CA LYS A 226 -4.91 43.40 -20.75
C LYS A 226 -4.00 44.23 -19.83
N THR A 227 -2.70 44.21 -20.10
CA THR A 227 -1.79 45.28 -19.67
C THR A 227 -1.60 46.26 -20.84
N SER A 228 -2.21 47.44 -20.73
CA SER A 228 -1.71 48.68 -21.35
C SER A 228 -0.77 49.32 -20.32
N GLY A 229 0.39 49.90 -20.61
CA GLY A 229 0.95 50.49 -21.82
C GLY A 229 1.69 51.75 -21.36
N ARG A 230 2.94 51.97 -21.77
CA ARG A 230 3.51 53.32 -21.79
C ARG A 230 4.52 53.45 -22.93
N SER A 231 4.12 54.30 -23.88
CA SER A 231 4.89 54.81 -24.99
C SER A 231 5.85 55.92 -24.53
N SER A 232 7.05 55.95 -25.10
CA SER A 232 7.72 57.19 -25.49
C SER A 232 8.63 56.86 -26.67
N GLY A 233 8.30 57.42 -27.84
CA GLY A 233 9.10 57.27 -29.05
C GLY A 233 10.28 58.24 -29.08
N SER A 234 11.27 57.89 -29.90
CA SER A 234 12.03 58.87 -30.68
C SER A 234 12.61 58.17 -31.91
N THR A 235 12.37 58.79 -33.05
CA THR A 235 12.80 58.48 -34.42
C THR A 235 14.28 58.80 -34.69
N HIS A 236 14.74 58.36 -35.87
CA HIS A 236 16.03 58.57 -36.57
C HIS A 236 16.98 57.37 -36.43
N GLY A 237 17.48 56.71 -37.47
CA GLY A 237 17.47 56.93 -38.92
C GLY A 237 18.75 56.28 -39.48
N THR A 238 18.68 55.68 -40.69
CA THR A 238 19.81 55.28 -41.57
C THR A 238 20.80 54.24 -41.00
N SER A 239 21.51 53.37 -41.71
CA SER A 239 21.57 52.82 -43.07
C SER A 239 22.76 51.83 -43.02
N GLU A 240 22.66 50.72 -43.75
CA GLU A 240 23.78 50.02 -44.42
C GLU A 240 24.92 49.29 -43.66
N ASN A 241 25.29 48.15 -44.29
CA ASN A 241 26.57 47.43 -44.36
C ASN A 241 26.97 46.51 -43.20
N GLU A 242 27.05 45.19 -43.41
CA GLU A 242 28.03 44.36 -44.17
C GLU A 242 29.23 43.93 -43.33
N ALA A 243 29.51 42.61 -43.40
CA ALA A 243 30.78 41.92 -43.20
C ALA A 243 31.50 42.02 -41.84
N LYS A 244 31.51 40.95 -41.04
CA LYS A 244 32.46 39.82 -41.08
C LYS A 244 32.18 38.86 -39.92
#